data_AF-A0A552B7T4-F1
#
_entry.id   AF-A0A552B7T4-F1
#
_cell.length_a   1.000
_cell.length_b   1.000
_cell.length_c   1.000
_cell.angle_alpha   90.00
_cell.angle_beta   90.00
_cell.angle_gamma   90.00
#
_symmetry.space_group_name_H-M   'P 1'
#
loop_
_entity.id
_entity.type
_entity.pdbx_description
1 polymer ?
#
loop_
_entity_poly.entity_id
_entity_poly.type
_entity_poly.pdbx_seq_one_letter_code
_entity_poly.pdbx_strand_id
1 'polypeptide(L)'
;TPDQKPQELLQLIETILVYKLPLLNRREIETMFSLDELKQTQYFQDVREEARQEGRQEGRQEGRQEGRLNKALEAVPRLLALGLSVEQVASALELEVEQVRAIQNGT
;
A
#
# COMPACT_ATOMS: atom_id res chain seq x y z
N THR A 1 -14.66 25.13 45.11
CA THR A 1 -15.98 24.49 45.29
C THR A 1 -15.97 23.13 44.62
N PRO A 2 -16.87 22.19 44.99
CA PRO A 2 -16.93 20.84 44.41
C PRO A 2 -16.95 20.81 42.87
N ASP A 3 -17.46 21.87 42.23
CA ASP A 3 -17.53 22.03 40.77
C ASP A 3 -16.17 22.23 40.08
N GLN A 4 -15.12 22.69 40.79
CA GLN A 4 -13.82 22.99 40.17
C GLN A 4 -13.04 21.74 39.76
N LYS A 5 -13.17 20.63 40.49
CA LYS A 5 -12.38 19.41 40.24
C LYS A 5 -12.68 18.75 38.89
N PRO A 6 -13.95 18.59 38.45
CA PRO A 6 -14.24 18.11 37.10
C PRO A 6 -13.71 19.03 35.99
N GLN A 7 -13.72 20.35 36.21
CA GLN A 7 -13.26 21.34 35.22
C GLN A 7 -11.74 21.31 35.05
N GLU A 8 -11.00 21.19 36.15
CA GLU A 8 -9.55 21.01 36.15
C GLU A 8 -9.13 19.72 35.45
N LEU A 9 -9.87 18.62 35.66
CA LEU A 9 -9.63 17.36 34.97
C LEU A 9 -9.88 17.47 33.46
N LEU A 10 -10.96 18.13 33.04
CA LEU A 10 -11.25 18.35 31.62
C LEU A 10 -10.16 19.21 30.95
N GLN A 11 -9.70 20.27 31.61
CA GLN A 11 -8.59 21.10 31.11
C GLN A 11 -7.28 20.31 30.98
N LEU A 12 -7.00 19.41 31.93
CA LEU A 12 -5.84 18.54 31.84
C LEU A 12 -5.95 17.56 30.66
N ILE A 13 -7.12 16.94 30.46
CA ILE A 13 -7.36 16.04 29.32
C ILE A 13 -7.18 16.80 28.01
N GLU A 14 -7.77 17.99 27.88
CA GLU A 14 -7.64 18.85 26.69
C GLU A 14 -6.17 19.19 26.42
N THR A 15 -5.43 19.60 27.46
CA THR A 15 -4.00 19.90 27.35
C THR A 15 -3.20 18.69 26.88
N ILE A 16 -3.50 17.49 27.40
CA ILE A 16 -2.84 16.26 26.99
C ILE A 16 -3.16 15.96 25.52
N LEU A 17 -4.43 16.01 25.11
CA LEU A 17 -4.85 15.67 23.74
C LEU A 17 -4.25 16.63 22.70
N VAL A 18 -4.18 17.93 22.99
CA VAL A 18 -3.71 18.94 22.03
C VAL A 18 -2.18 19.06 22.00
N TYR A 19 -1.51 18.99 23.15
CA TYR A 19 -0.07 19.32 23.23
C TYR A 19 0.83 18.12 23.47
N LYS A 20 0.37 17.11 24.22
CA LYS A 20 1.23 15.97 24.58
C LYS A 20 1.05 14.81 23.62
N LEU A 21 -0.19 14.40 23.36
CA LEU A 21 -0.53 13.23 22.54
C LEU A 21 0.11 13.26 21.14
N PRO A 22 0.16 14.40 20.40
CA PRO A 22 0.79 14.45 19.08
C PRO A 22 2.31 14.29 19.09
N LEU A 23 2.95 14.47 20.25
CA LEU A 23 4.40 14.35 20.43
C LEU A 23 4.82 12.96 20.91
N LEU A 24 3.85 12.12 21.31
CA LEU A 24 4.14 10.78 21.80
C LEU A 24 4.38 9.84 20.63
N ASN A 25 5.40 8.99 20.78
CA ASN A 25 5.61 7.90 19.84
C ASN A 25 4.66 6.73 20.15
N ARG A 26 4.57 5.80 19.18
CA ARG A 26 3.68 4.63 19.29
C ARG A 26 3.84 3.86 20.60
N ARG A 27 5.05 3.60 21.08
CA ARG A 27 5.27 2.81 22.31
C ARG A 27 4.74 3.54 23.55
N GLU A 28 4.92 4.85 23.60
CA GLU A 28 4.42 5.69 24.70
C GLU A 28 2.88 5.69 24.71
N ILE A 29 2.26 5.83 23.53
CA ILE A 29 0.81 5.74 23.37
C ILE A 29 0.31 4.35 23.79
N GLU A 30 0.98 3.27 23.36
CA GLU A 30 0.64 1.89 23.75
C GLU A 30 0.76 1.61 25.25
N THR A 31 1.59 2.38 25.95
CA THR A 31 1.76 2.29 27.40
C THR A 31 0.61 3.01 28.13
N MET A 32 0.06 4.07 27.53
CA MET A 32 -1.06 4.86 28.07
C MET A 32 -2.42 4.24 27.75
N PHE A 33 -2.56 3.72 26.52
CA PHE A 33 -3.75 3.08 25.99
C PHE A 33 -3.31 1.74 25.43
N SER A 34 -3.89 0.64 25.90
CA SER A 34 -3.53 -0.65 25.34
C SER A 34 -3.84 -0.69 23.83
N LEU A 35 -3.03 -1.45 23.08
CA LEU A 35 -3.27 -1.64 21.65
C LEU A 35 -4.68 -2.12 21.34
N ASP A 36 -5.26 -2.92 22.23
CA ASP A 36 -6.59 -3.47 22.05
C ASP A 36 -7.66 -2.38 22.24
N GLU A 37 -7.51 -1.47 23.20
CA GLU A 37 -8.41 -0.32 23.37
C GLU A 37 -8.36 0.62 22.17
N LEU A 38 -7.17 0.94 21.67
CA LEU A 38 -7.00 1.79 20.49
C LEU A 38 -7.67 1.16 19.25
N LYS A 39 -7.54 -0.16 19.08
CA LYS A 39 -8.18 -0.90 17.98
C LYS A 39 -9.71 -0.88 18.03
N GLN A 40 -10.30 -0.72 19.21
CA GLN A 40 -11.75 -0.60 19.35
C GLN A 40 -12.27 0.79 18.99
N THR A 41 -11.42 1.83 18.97
CA THR A 41 -11.85 3.18 18.61
C THR A 41 -12.41 3.25 17.19
N GLN A 42 -13.45 4.05 16.99
CA GLN A 42 -14.03 4.26 15.65
C GLN A 42 -12.97 4.76 14.67
N TYR A 43 -12.17 5.73 15.09
CA TYR A 43 -11.09 6.29 14.28
C TYR A 43 -10.10 5.21 13.78
N PHE A 44 -9.67 4.30 14.66
CA PHE A 44 -8.78 3.21 14.23
C PHE A 44 -9.46 2.27 13.23
N GLN A 45 -10.75 1.97 13.41
CA GLN A 45 -11.51 1.13 12.49
C GLN A 45 -11.63 1.78 11.11
N ASP A 46 -11.87 3.10 11.06
CA ASP A 46 -11.96 3.88 9.82
C ASP A 46 -10.61 3.85 9.08
N VAL A 47 -9.51 4.19 9.77
CA VAL A 47 -8.15 4.14 9.19
C VAL A 47 -7.79 2.73 8.70
N ARG A 48 -8.18 1.69 9.44
CA ARG A 48 -7.94 0.30 9.03
C ARG A 48 -8.72 -0.06 7.76
N GLU A 49 -9.95 0.40 7.63
CA GLU A 49 -10.77 0.15 6.45
C GLU A 49 -10.24 0.91 5.24
N GLU A 50 -9.84 2.18 5.42
CA GLU A 50 -9.17 2.98 4.38
C GLU A 50 -7.89 2.29 3.88
N ALA A 51 -6.98 1.92 4.79
CA ALA A 51 -5.75 1.21 4.44
C ALA A 51 -6.03 -0.13 3.73
N ARG A 52 -7.09 -0.84 4.13
CA ARG A 52 -7.52 -2.08 3.46
C ARG A 52 -8.04 -1.80 2.05
N GLN A 53 -8.77 -0.70 1.85
CA GLN A 53 -9.28 -0.30 0.54
C GLN A 53 -8.15 0.15 -0.39
N GLU A 54 -7.20 0.93 0.11
CA GLU A 54 -5.99 1.35 -0.61
C GLU A 54 -5.17 0.13 -1.01
N GLY A 55 -4.81 -0.75 -0.06
CA GLY A 55 -4.02 -1.95 -0.38
C GLY A 55 -4.71 -2.89 -1.36
N ARG A 56 -6.05 -2.99 -1.33
CA ARG A 56 -6.81 -3.72 -2.37
C ARG A 56 -6.79 -3.04 -3.73
N GLN A 57 -6.74 -1.71 -3.78
CA GLN A 57 -6.68 -0.97 -5.03
C GLN A 57 -5.29 -1.07 -5.64
N GLU A 58 -4.24 -0.83 -4.85
CA GLU A 58 -2.84 -0.96 -5.26
C GLU A 58 -2.55 -2.39 -5.75
N GLY A 59 -2.85 -3.41 -4.95
CA GLY A 59 -2.62 -4.80 -5.35
C GLY A 59 -3.39 -5.23 -6.61
N ARG A 60 -4.57 -4.63 -6.87
CA ARG A 60 -5.30 -4.85 -8.14
C ARG A 60 -4.64 -4.15 -9.33
N GLN A 61 -4.04 -2.98 -9.12
CA GLN A 61 -3.34 -2.26 -10.19
C GLN A 61 -2.02 -2.95 -10.52
N GLU A 62 -1.21 -3.24 -9.51
CA GLU A 62 0.05 -3.97 -9.65
C GLU A 62 -0.17 -5.34 -10.30
N GLY A 63 -1.11 -6.14 -9.78
CA GLY A 63 -1.39 -7.46 -10.34
C GLY A 63 -1.88 -7.43 -11.79
N ARG A 64 -2.56 -6.35 -12.22
CA ARG A 64 -2.92 -6.17 -13.64
C ARG A 64 -1.71 -5.80 -14.49
N GLN A 65 -0.83 -4.94 -13.99
CA GLN A 65 0.36 -4.53 -14.72
C GLN A 65 1.34 -5.70 -14.88
N GLU A 66 1.63 -6.41 -13.78
CA GLU A 66 2.44 -7.63 -13.79
C GLU A 66 1.81 -8.69 -14.69
N GLY A 67 0.50 -8.92 -14.58
CA GLY A 67 -0.21 -9.88 -15.42
C GLY A 67 -0.16 -9.54 -16.91
N ARG A 68 -0.19 -8.26 -17.29
CA ARG A 68 0.00 -7.82 -18.68
C ARG A 68 1.43 -8.08 -19.15
N LEU A 69 2.43 -7.68 -18.35
CA LEU A 69 3.83 -7.88 -18.67
C LEU A 69 4.18 -9.36 -18.81
N ASN A 70 3.75 -10.21 -17.87
CA ASN A 70 4.00 -11.65 -17.91
C ASN A 70 3.37 -12.28 -19.16
N LYS A 71 2.12 -11.94 -19.49
CA LYS A 71 1.48 -12.42 -20.72
C LYS A 71 2.19 -11.96 -22.00
N ALA A 72 2.69 -10.73 -22.02
CA ALA A 72 3.49 -10.23 -23.12
C ALA A 72 4.78 -11.07 -23.28
N LEU A 73 5.54 -11.25 -22.21
CA LEU A 73 6.76 -12.07 -22.21
C LEU A 73 6.49 -13.53 -22.64
N GLU A 74 5.42 -14.15 -22.15
CA GLU A 74 5.01 -15.50 -22.55
C GLU A 74 4.64 -15.63 -24.03
N ALA A 75 4.15 -14.55 -24.65
CA ALA A 75 3.79 -14.54 -26.07
C ALA A 75 5.00 -14.43 -27.01
N VAL A 76 6.15 -13.95 -26.52
CA VAL A 76 7.37 -13.70 -27.31
C VAL A 76 7.81 -14.92 -28.12
N PRO A 77 8.01 -16.12 -27.54
CA PRO A 77 8.51 -17.27 -28.30
C PRO A 77 7.56 -17.68 -29.44
N ARG A 78 6.25 -17.59 -29.21
CA ARG A 78 5.25 -17.92 -30.21
C ARG A 78 5.27 -16.95 -31.38
N LEU A 79 5.41 -15.65 -31.11
CA LEU A 79 5.46 -14.64 -32.18
C LEU A 79 6.75 -14.73 -32.99
N LEU A 80 7.89 -15.01 -32.34
CA LEU A 80 9.15 -15.28 -33.04
C LEU A 80 9.04 -16.55 -33.91
N ALA A 81 8.41 -17.62 -33.41
CA ALA A 81 8.18 -18.85 -34.18
C ALA A 81 7.25 -18.65 -35.40
N LEU A 82 6.40 -17.62 -35.37
CA LEU A 82 5.58 -17.19 -36.51
C LEU A 82 6.36 -16.34 -37.54
N GLY A 83 7.65 -16.11 -37.31
CA GLY A 83 8.55 -15.42 -38.23
C GLY A 83 8.59 -13.89 -38.07
N LEU A 84 8.03 -13.34 -36.99
CA LEU A 84 8.16 -11.91 -36.69
C LEU A 84 9.60 -11.60 -36.24
N SER A 85 10.10 -10.42 -36.61
CA SER A 85 11.41 -9.95 -36.13
C SER A 85 11.35 -9.57 -34.64
N VAL A 86 12.50 -9.55 -33.98
CA VAL A 86 12.65 -9.11 -32.59
C VAL A 86 12.05 -7.72 -32.38
N GLU A 87 12.33 -6.80 -33.30
CA GLU A 87 11.86 -5.41 -33.26
C GLU A 87 10.34 -5.34 -33.45
N GLN A 88 9.78 -6.17 -34.32
CA GLN A 88 8.32 -6.25 -34.50
C GLN A 88 7.62 -6.82 -33.27
N VAL A 89 8.19 -7.85 -32.64
CA VAL A 89 7.65 -8.43 -31.40
C VAL A 89 7.74 -7.44 -30.24
N ALA A 90 8.88 -6.77 -30.07
CA ALA A 90 9.07 -5.74 -29.05
C ALA A 90 8.04 -4.62 -29.21
N SER A 91 7.87 -4.11 -30.44
CA SER A 91 6.88 -3.07 -30.72
C SER A 91 5.44 -3.54 -30.52
N ALA A 92 5.10 -4.78 -30.91
CA ALA A 92 3.73 -5.29 -30.82
C ALA A 92 3.28 -5.59 -29.38
N LEU A 93 4.23 -5.92 -28.51
CA LEU A 93 3.99 -6.29 -27.12
C LEU A 93 4.34 -5.19 -26.12
N GLU A 94 4.75 -4.02 -26.60
CA GLU A 94 5.24 -2.90 -25.77
C GLU A 94 6.37 -3.34 -24.81
N LEU A 95 7.28 -4.17 -25.33
CA LEU A 95 8.46 -4.65 -24.62
C LEU A 95 9.71 -3.93 -25.12
N GLU A 96 10.74 -3.91 -24.29
CA GLU A 96 12.07 -3.52 -24.72
C GLU A 96 12.67 -4.58 -25.64
N VAL A 97 13.40 -4.14 -26.67
CA VAL A 97 14.09 -5.03 -27.62
C VAL A 97 15.01 -6.01 -26.88
N GLU A 98 15.70 -5.54 -25.84
CA GLU A 98 16.58 -6.38 -25.02
C GLU A 98 15.84 -7.49 -24.26
N GLN A 99 14.59 -7.25 -23.82
CA GLN A 99 13.78 -8.29 -23.17
C GLN A 99 13.43 -9.39 -24.17
N VAL A 100 13.06 -9.02 -25.39
CA VAL A 100 12.75 -9.97 -26.47
C VAL A 100 14.01 -10.76 -26.88
N ARG A 101 15.16 -10.08 -27.00
CA ARG A 101 16.46 -10.73 -27.29
C ARG A 101 16.88 -11.71 -26.20
N ALA A 102 16.70 -11.35 -24.93
CA ALA A 102 17.03 -12.21 -23.81
C ALA A 102 16.23 -13.52 -23.85
N ILE A 103 14.93 -13.45 -24.18
CA ILE A 103 14.08 -14.64 -24.35
C ILE A 103 14.52 -15.46 -25.57
N GLN A 104 14.78 -14.80 -26.71
CA GLN A 104 15.23 -15.48 -27.93
C GLN A 104 16.54 -16.25 -27.75
N ASN A 105 17.50 -15.68 -27.01
CA ASN A 105 18.82 -16.28 -26.78
C ASN A 105 18.83 -17.30 -25.64
N GLY A 106 17.77 -17.33 -24.82
CA GLY A 106 17.59 -18.27 -23.71
C GLY A 106 16.79 -19.53 -24.05
N THR A 107 16.15 -19.58 -25.22
CA THR A 107 15.57 -20.77 -25.86
C THR A 107 16.55 -21.44 -26.82
#